data_AF-A0A9X5XG87-F1
#
_entry.id   AF-A0A9X5XG87-F1
#
_cell.length_a   1.000
_cell.length_b   1.000
_cell.length_c   1.000
_cell.angle_alpha   90.00
_cell.angle_beta   90.00
_cell.angle_gamma   90.00
#
_symmetry.space_group_name_H-M   'P 1'
#
loop_
_entity.id
_entity.type
_entity.pdbx_description
1 polymer ?
#
loop_
_entity_poly.entity_id
_entity_poly.type
_entity_poly.pdbx_seq_one_letter_code
_entity_poly.pdbx_strand_id
1 'polypeptide(L)'
;LDVARILAKTADELLPTEIPQNVYDGLKANKALEVHVFGRRGPAQAKFSPMELRELDHSPNIEVIVDPEDIDYDEGSIATRRGNKQADMVAKTLENWAIRDIGDRPHKLFLHFFESPTEILGENGQVVGLRTERTALDGTGNVKGTGEYKDWDLGAVYRAVGYLSDELPKLPWDAESGTVPDQGGRVIEETGEHLQSTYVTGWIRRGPVGL
;
A
#
# COMPACT_ATOMS: atom_id res chain seq x y z
N LEU A 1 -2.68 0.25 4.25
CA LEU A 1 -4.05 0.16 4.79
C LEU A 1 -4.30 1.17 5.91
N ASP A 2 -3.31 1.43 6.78
CA ASP A 2 -3.48 2.39 7.89
C ASP A 2 -3.98 3.77 7.46
N VAL A 3 -3.34 4.40 6.46
CA VAL A 3 -3.78 5.70 5.95
C VAL A 3 -5.25 5.66 5.52
N ALA A 4 -5.63 4.63 4.74
CA ALA A 4 -6.99 4.46 4.27
C ALA A 4 -7.98 4.29 5.44
N ARG A 5 -7.62 3.48 6.45
CA ARG A 5 -8.41 3.27 7.66
C ARG A 5 -8.59 4.56 8.47
N ILE A 6 -7.54 5.35 8.64
CA ILE A 6 -7.60 6.61 9.39
C ILE A 6 -8.47 7.64 8.66
N LEU A 7 -8.36 7.72 7.33
CA LEU A 7 -9.17 8.64 6.52
C LEU A 7 -10.64 8.20 6.41
N ALA A 8 -10.91 6.90 6.40
CA ALA A 8 -12.25 6.35 6.31
C ALA A 8 -12.97 6.22 7.67
N LYS A 9 -12.26 6.22 8.79
CA LYS A 9 -12.90 6.21 10.12
C LYS A 9 -13.46 7.58 10.47
N THR A 10 -14.54 7.58 11.24
CA THR A 10 -14.98 8.81 11.91
C THR A 10 -13.96 9.21 12.99
N ALA A 11 -13.81 10.51 13.25
CA ALA A 11 -12.91 10.99 14.32
C ALA A 11 -13.26 10.40 15.69
N ASP A 12 -14.56 10.21 15.97
CA ASP A 12 -15.05 9.71 17.25
C ASP A 12 -14.68 8.22 17.48
N GLU A 13 -14.54 7.42 16.41
CA GLU A 13 -14.03 6.05 16.49
C GLU A 13 -12.59 5.97 17.00
N LEU A 14 -11.85 7.08 16.96
CA LEU A 14 -10.45 7.15 17.38
C LEU A 14 -10.27 7.70 18.80
N LEU A 15 -11.34 8.21 19.45
CA LEU A 15 -11.28 8.71 20.83
C LEU A 15 -10.80 7.68 21.89
N PRO A 16 -10.99 6.36 21.72
CA PRO A 16 -10.39 5.37 22.62
C PRO A 16 -8.87 5.22 22.48
N THR A 17 -8.26 5.84 21.46
CA THR A 17 -6.81 5.80 21.20
C THR A 17 -6.10 7.04 21.75
N GLU A 18 -4.77 7.09 21.68
CA GLU A 18 -3.97 8.27 22.01
C GLU A 18 -3.92 9.31 20.87
N ILE A 19 -5.03 9.48 20.15
CA ILE A 19 -5.11 10.42 19.02
C ILE A 19 -4.82 11.86 19.49
N PRO A 20 -3.84 12.57 18.88
CA PRO A 20 -3.59 13.97 19.20
C PRO A 20 -4.77 14.86 18.83
N GLN A 21 -5.06 15.88 19.65
CA GLN A 21 -6.21 16.76 19.45
C GLN A 21 -6.25 17.41 18.05
N ASN A 22 -5.10 17.85 17.55
CA ASN A 22 -4.99 18.45 16.21
C ASN A 22 -5.35 17.46 15.09
N VAL A 23 -5.09 16.16 15.28
CA VAL A 23 -5.47 15.12 14.32
C VAL A 23 -6.96 14.82 14.44
N TYR A 24 -7.50 14.74 15.65
CA TYR A 24 -8.93 14.58 15.88
C TYR A 24 -9.73 15.71 15.22
N ASP A 25 -9.36 16.97 15.46
CA ASP A 25 -10.04 18.14 14.89
C ASP A 25 -10.00 18.11 13.35
N GLY A 26 -8.85 17.73 12.78
CA GLY A 26 -8.69 17.57 11.34
C GLY A 26 -9.59 16.47 10.76
N LEU A 27 -9.64 15.30 11.40
CA LEU A 27 -10.51 14.20 10.98
C LEU A 27 -11.99 14.51 11.19
N LYS A 28 -12.35 15.30 12.20
CA LYS A 28 -13.73 15.73 12.43
C LYS A 28 -14.22 16.66 11.32
N ALA A 29 -13.31 17.45 10.75
CA ALA A 29 -13.58 18.31 9.60
C ALA A 29 -13.45 17.59 8.24
N ASN A 30 -12.96 16.34 8.21
CA ASN A 30 -12.80 15.57 6.99
C ASN A 30 -14.17 15.30 6.34
N LYS A 31 -14.26 15.56 5.04
CA LYS A 31 -15.48 15.36 4.23
C LYS A 31 -15.37 14.17 3.27
N ALA A 32 -14.25 13.45 3.29
CA ALA A 32 -14.06 12.28 2.45
C ALA A 32 -15.04 11.19 2.87
N LEU A 33 -15.92 10.81 1.93
CA LEU A 33 -16.83 9.68 2.07
C LEU A 33 -16.30 8.44 1.35
N GLU A 34 -15.41 8.63 0.38
CA GLU A 34 -14.85 7.58 -0.44
C GLU A 34 -13.31 7.62 -0.35
N VAL A 35 -12.70 6.46 -0.10
CA VAL A 35 -11.25 6.27 -0.06
C VAL A 35 -10.88 5.17 -1.04
N HIS A 36 -9.98 5.48 -1.97
CA HIS A 36 -9.54 4.56 -3.02
C HIS A 36 -8.10 4.12 -2.75
N VAL A 37 -7.88 2.81 -2.67
CA VAL A 37 -6.56 2.20 -2.53
C VAL A 37 -6.23 1.49 -3.83
N PHE A 38 -5.17 1.92 -4.50
CA PHE A 38 -4.75 1.38 -5.79
C PHE A 38 -3.54 0.45 -5.63
N GLY A 39 -3.68 -0.78 -6.12
CA GLY A 39 -2.62 -1.77 -6.23
C GLY A 39 -2.30 -2.06 -7.69
N ARG A 40 -1.05 -1.84 -8.10
CA ARG A 40 -0.61 -2.13 -9.48
C ARG A 40 -0.62 -3.61 -9.89
N ARG A 41 -0.79 -4.53 -8.94
CA ARG A 41 -0.82 -5.99 -9.18
C ARG A 41 -2.11 -6.57 -8.58
N GLY A 42 -2.31 -7.88 -8.75
CA GLY A 42 -3.49 -8.57 -8.27
C GLY A 42 -3.51 -8.88 -6.77
N PRO A 43 -4.63 -9.46 -6.28
CA PRO A 43 -4.86 -9.82 -4.88
C PRO A 43 -3.77 -10.73 -4.28
N ALA A 44 -3.23 -11.66 -5.06
CA ALA A 44 -2.20 -12.59 -4.59
C ALA A 44 -0.86 -11.90 -4.25
N GLN A 45 -0.60 -10.72 -4.82
CA GLN A 45 0.62 -9.94 -4.59
C GLN A 45 0.45 -8.81 -3.59
N ALA A 46 -0.76 -8.63 -3.04
CA ALA A 46 -1.03 -7.66 -2.00
C ALA A 46 -0.10 -7.89 -0.79
N LYS A 47 0.41 -6.79 -0.23
CA LYS A 47 1.35 -6.81 0.91
C LYS A 47 0.68 -6.55 2.25
N PHE A 48 -0.65 -6.67 2.29
CA PHE A 48 -1.41 -6.54 3.52
C PHE A 48 -1.21 -7.79 4.38
N SER A 49 -1.17 -7.64 5.71
CA SER A 49 -1.39 -8.78 6.57
C SER A 49 -2.89 -9.15 6.60
N PRO A 50 -3.24 -10.43 6.81
CA PRO A 50 -4.64 -10.85 6.93
C PRO A 50 -5.38 -10.17 8.09
N MET A 51 -4.66 -9.78 9.14
CA MET A 51 -5.26 -9.10 10.30
C MET A 51 -5.65 -7.67 9.95
N GLU A 52 -4.70 -6.90 9.41
CA GLU A 52 -4.94 -5.50 8.99
C GLU A 52 -6.05 -5.42 7.94
N LEU A 53 -6.11 -6.38 7.02
CA LEU A 53 -7.17 -6.42 6.02
C LEU A 53 -8.54 -6.58 6.70
N ARG A 54 -8.72 -7.60 7.55
CA ARG A 54 -10.00 -7.84 8.24
C ARG A 54 -10.43 -6.65 9.12
N GLU A 55 -9.48 -5.96 9.74
CA GLU A 55 -9.77 -4.78 10.56
C GLU A 55 -10.45 -3.63 9.79
N LEU A 56 -10.29 -3.55 8.46
CA LEU A 56 -10.99 -2.54 7.66
C LEU A 56 -12.51 -2.70 7.72
N ASP A 57 -12.99 -3.93 7.77
CA ASP A 57 -14.41 -4.28 7.69
C ASP A 57 -15.08 -4.44 9.07
N HIS A 58 -14.32 -4.25 10.15
CA HIS A 58 -14.84 -4.25 11.52
C HIS A 58 -15.53 -2.93 11.90
N SER A 59 -15.25 -1.83 11.19
CA SER A 59 -15.91 -0.56 11.48
C SER A 59 -17.37 -0.61 11.05
N PRO A 60 -18.33 -0.19 11.90
CA PRO A 60 -19.73 -0.08 11.50
C PRO A 60 -19.98 1.02 10.46
N ASN A 61 -18.99 1.89 10.22
CA ASN A 61 -19.12 3.05 9.33
C ASN A 61 -18.47 2.84 7.96
N ILE A 62 -17.62 1.82 7.80
CA ILE A 62 -16.82 1.61 6.58
C ILE A 62 -17.33 0.38 5.83
N GLU A 63 -17.79 0.60 4.60
CA GLU A 63 -18.07 -0.47 3.64
C GLU A 63 -16.83 -0.67 2.76
N VAL A 64 -16.20 -1.84 2.87
CA VAL A 64 -15.08 -2.18 1.99
C VAL A 64 -15.61 -2.80 0.70
N ILE A 65 -15.15 -2.28 -0.44
CA ILE A 65 -15.63 -2.66 -1.77
C ILE A 65 -14.44 -3.14 -2.60
N VAL A 66 -14.60 -4.29 -3.23
CA VAL A 66 -13.65 -4.89 -4.17
C VAL A 66 -14.43 -5.22 -5.43
N ASP A 67 -13.93 -4.85 -6.59
CA ASP A 67 -14.58 -5.19 -7.86
C ASP A 67 -14.35 -6.69 -8.18
N PRO A 68 -15.38 -7.47 -8.55
CA PRO A 68 -15.18 -8.82 -9.08
C PRO A 68 -14.17 -8.92 -10.23
N GLU A 69 -14.06 -7.89 -11.08
CA GLU A 69 -13.09 -7.84 -12.19
C GLU A 69 -11.63 -7.77 -11.71
N ASP A 70 -11.41 -7.42 -10.44
CA ASP A 70 -10.09 -7.35 -9.82
C ASP A 70 -9.64 -8.69 -9.20
N ILE A 71 -10.49 -9.73 -9.27
CA ILE A 71 -10.18 -11.08 -8.81
C ILE A 71 -9.70 -11.93 -9.98
N ASP A 72 -8.40 -11.86 -10.27
CA ASP A 72 -7.74 -12.68 -11.29
C ASP A 72 -6.42 -13.28 -10.78
N TYR A 73 -6.08 -14.47 -11.30
CA TYR A 73 -4.92 -15.25 -10.89
C TYR A 73 -4.29 -16.03 -12.05
N ASP A 74 -3.02 -15.76 -12.30
CA ASP A 74 -2.16 -16.53 -13.21
C ASP A 74 -1.36 -17.61 -12.45
N GLU A 75 -0.49 -18.32 -13.17
CA GLU A 75 0.35 -19.38 -12.58
C GLU A 75 1.24 -18.86 -11.44
N GLY A 76 1.88 -17.70 -11.61
CA GLY A 76 2.69 -17.09 -10.56
C GLY A 76 1.89 -16.63 -9.34
N SER A 77 0.66 -16.16 -9.54
CA SER A 77 -0.27 -15.82 -8.46
C SER A 77 -0.69 -17.06 -7.67
N ILE A 78 -1.01 -18.15 -8.38
CA ILE A 78 -1.33 -19.44 -7.77
C ILE A 78 -0.13 -19.98 -6.98
N ALA A 79 1.08 -19.89 -7.54
CA ALA A 79 2.31 -20.30 -6.86
C ALA A 79 2.53 -19.47 -5.58
N THR A 80 2.30 -18.15 -5.64
CA THR A 80 2.40 -17.26 -4.47
C THR A 80 1.43 -17.66 -3.37
N ARG A 81 0.16 -17.90 -3.70
CA ARG A 81 -0.86 -18.34 -2.73
C ARG A 81 -0.51 -19.68 -2.10
N ARG A 82 -0.04 -20.65 -2.89
CA ARG A 82 0.38 -21.96 -2.39
C ARG A 82 1.62 -21.88 -1.49
N GLY A 83 2.56 -21.00 -1.82
CA GLY A 83 3.81 -20.82 -1.07
C GLY A 83 3.69 -19.92 0.17
N ASN A 84 2.64 -19.11 0.26
CA ASN A 84 2.47 -18.14 1.36
C ASN A 84 1.03 -18.15 1.89
N LYS A 85 0.85 -18.71 3.09
CA LYS A 85 -0.45 -18.80 3.78
C LYS A 85 -1.09 -17.43 4.05
N GLN A 86 -0.30 -16.38 4.28
CA GLN A 86 -0.85 -15.03 4.48
C GLN A 86 -1.41 -14.47 3.17
N ALA A 87 -0.68 -14.62 2.07
CA ALA A 87 -1.15 -14.21 0.75
C ALA A 87 -2.45 -14.95 0.36
N ASP A 88 -2.53 -16.26 0.63
CA ASP A 88 -3.77 -17.02 0.39
C ASP A 88 -4.95 -16.56 1.24
N MET A 89 -4.73 -16.25 2.53
CA MET A 89 -5.79 -15.72 3.39
C MET A 89 -6.27 -14.33 2.93
N VAL A 90 -5.35 -13.46 2.51
CA VAL A 90 -5.67 -12.14 1.96
C VAL A 90 -6.50 -12.28 0.69
N ALA A 91 -6.04 -13.09 -0.27
CA ALA A 91 -6.75 -13.37 -1.51
C ALA A 91 -8.18 -13.89 -1.27
N LYS A 92 -8.34 -14.85 -0.34
CA LYS A 92 -9.67 -15.39 0.04
C LYS A 92 -10.58 -14.34 0.66
N THR A 93 -10.04 -13.45 1.49
CA THR A 93 -10.83 -12.36 2.07
C THR A 93 -11.30 -11.39 0.99
N LEU A 94 -10.43 -11.04 0.03
CA LEU A 94 -10.78 -10.17 -1.10
C LEU A 94 -11.82 -10.83 -2.03
N GLU A 95 -11.67 -12.12 -2.33
CA GLU A 95 -12.67 -12.91 -3.08
C GLU A 95 -14.06 -12.84 -2.42
N ASN A 96 -14.12 -13.07 -1.10
CA ASN A 96 -15.38 -13.02 -0.36
C ASN A 96 -16.01 -11.60 -0.36
N TRP A 97 -15.19 -10.55 -0.32
CA TRP A 97 -15.67 -9.18 -0.39
C TRP A 97 -16.09 -8.75 -1.79
N ALA A 98 -15.52 -9.34 -2.83
CA ALA A 98 -15.94 -9.04 -4.21
C ALA A 98 -17.33 -9.59 -4.53
N ILE A 99 -17.74 -10.71 -3.90
CA ILE A 99 -19.03 -11.37 -4.16
C ILE A 99 -20.14 -11.04 -3.14
N ARG A 100 -19.84 -10.24 -2.12
CA ARG A 100 -20.85 -9.87 -1.10
C ARG A 100 -21.73 -8.73 -1.59
N ASP A 101 -22.96 -8.69 -1.08
CA ASP A 101 -23.82 -7.53 -1.27
C ASP A 101 -23.22 -6.30 -0.56
N ILE A 102 -23.21 -5.16 -1.25
CA ILE A 102 -22.73 -3.89 -0.71
C ILE A 102 -23.79 -3.33 0.24
N GLY A 103 -23.38 -3.07 1.49
CA GLY A 103 -24.24 -2.46 2.51
C GLY A 103 -24.51 -0.96 2.32
N ASP A 104 -25.08 -0.33 3.34
CA ASP A 104 -25.44 1.09 3.38
C ASP A 104 -24.57 1.92 4.33
N ARG A 105 -23.39 1.40 4.72
CA ARG A 105 -22.47 2.14 5.61
C ARG A 105 -22.02 3.44 4.93
N PRO A 106 -21.89 4.54 5.70
CA PRO A 106 -21.74 5.88 5.14
C PRO A 106 -20.43 6.12 4.41
N HIS A 107 -19.34 5.45 4.80
CA HIS A 107 -18.03 5.61 4.16
C HIS A 107 -17.68 4.39 3.33
N LYS A 108 -17.17 4.60 2.12
CA LYS A 108 -16.75 3.52 1.22
C LYS A 108 -15.23 3.48 1.10
N LEU A 109 -14.66 2.30 1.24
CA LEU A 109 -13.25 2.06 1.01
C LEU A 109 -13.11 1.09 -0.15
N PHE A 110 -12.68 1.59 -1.30
CA PHE A 110 -12.46 0.79 -2.49
C PHE A 110 -11.03 0.27 -2.53
N LEU A 111 -10.87 -1.04 -2.75
CA LEU A 111 -9.60 -1.66 -3.06
C LEU A 111 -9.57 -2.00 -4.54
N HIS A 112 -8.83 -1.21 -5.32
CA HIS A 112 -8.63 -1.40 -6.75
C HIS A 112 -7.33 -2.15 -6.97
N PHE A 113 -7.38 -3.27 -7.68
CA PHE A 113 -6.21 -4.02 -8.13
C PHE A 113 -5.99 -3.82 -9.63
N PHE A 114 -4.82 -4.21 -10.10
CA PHE A 114 -4.42 -4.05 -11.50
C PHE A 114 -4.45 -2.60 -12.01
N GLU A 115 -4.40 -1.61 -11.12
CA GLU A 115 -4.37 -0.19 -11.46
C GLU A 115 -2.99 0.39 -11.15
N SER A 116 -2.25 0.80 -12.18
CA SER A 116 -0.95 1.45 -12.03
C SER A 116 -1.11 2.96 -12.17
N PRO A 117 -0.84 3.78 -11.13
CA PRO A 117 -0.86 5.24 -11.26
C PRO A 117 0.14 5.73 -12.31
N THR A 118 -0.30 6.59 -13.22
CA THR A 118 0.53 7.16 -14.30
C THR A 118 0.62 8.68 -14.25
N GLU A 119 -0.40 9.38 -13.73
CA GLU A 119 -0.41 10.83 -13.63
C GLU A 119 -1.29 11.32 -12.46
N ILE A 120 -0.84 12.35 -11.74
CA ILE A 120 -1.70 13.10 -10.80
C ILE A 120 -2.28 14.26 -11.59
N LEU A 121 -3.60 14.28 -11.73
CA LEU A 121 -4.31 15.33 -12.45
C LEU A 121 -4.48 16.54 -11.53
N GLY A 122 -4.11 17.72 -12.03
CA GLY A 122 -4.15 18.95 -11.23
C GLY A 122 -4.75 20.12 -11.98
N GLU A 123 -5.49 20.95 -11.23
CA GLU A 123 -6.04 22.22 -11.70
C GLU A 123 -5.73 23.29 -10.65
N ASN A 124 -5.25 24.46 -11.07
CA ASN A 124 -4.94 25.59 -10.16
C ASN A 124 -4.03 25.22 -8.96
N GLY A 125 -3.10 24.29 -9.16
CA GLY A 125 -2.19 23.82 -8.10
C GLY A 125 -2.83 22.85 -7.08
N GLN A 126 -4.06 22.39 -7.33
CA GLN A 126 -4.78 21.42 -6.51
C GLN A 126 -4.93 20.10 -7.26
N VAL A 127 -4.98 18.99 -6.51
CA VAL A 127 -5.31 17.68 -7.07
C VAL A 127 -6.80 17.66 -7.42
N VAL A 128 -7.11 17.25 -8.65
CA VAL A 128 -8.48 17.03 -9.14
C VAL A 128 -8.71 15.59 -9.61
N GLY A 129 -7.66 14.77 -9.65
CA GLY A 129 -7.83 13.36 -9.94
C GLY A 129 -6.52 12.57 -10.00
N LEU A 130 -6.68 11.29 -10.27
CA LEU A 130 -5.59 10.36 -10.52
C LEU A 130 -5.86 9.62 -11.84
N ARG A 131 -4.89 9.60 -12.74
CA ARG A 131 -4.91 8.71 -13.91
C ARG A 131 -4.19 7.42 -13.56
N THR A 132 -4.84 6.31 -13.85
CA THR A 132 -4.25 4.97 -13.78
C THR A 132 -4.23 4.32 -15.16
N GLU A 133 -3.29 3.43 -15.38
CA GLU A 133 -3.29 2.48 -16.48
C GLU A 133 -3.70 1.11 -15.94
N ARG A 134 -4.64 0.45 -16.63
CA ARG A 134 -4.99 -0.93 -16.34
C ARG A 134 -3.81 -1.83 -16.66
N THR A 135 -3.59 -2.83 -15.82
CA THR A 135 -2.52 -3.80 -15.96
C THR A 135 -3.09 -5.20 -16.09
N ALA A 136 -2.34 -6.09 -16.74
CA ALA A 136 -2.72 -7.49 -16.91
C ALA A 136 -1.57 -8.39 -16.46
N LEU A 137 -1.92 -9.54 -15.87
CA LEU A 137 -0.96 -10.55 -15.46
C LEU A 137 -0.13 -11.06 -16.66
N ASP A 138 1.15 -11.33 -16.42
CA ASP A 138 2.08 -11.80 -17.46
C ASP A 138 2.41 -13.30 -17.39
N GLY A 139 1.79 -14.04 -16.46
CA GLY A 139 2.03 -15.45 -16.20
C GLY A 139 2.97 -15.70 -15.01
N THR A 140 3.75 -14.71 -14.60
CA THR A 140 4.76 -14.82 -13.53
C THR A 140 4.29 -14.27 -12.18
N GLY A 141 3.04 -13.81 -12.09
CA GLY A 141 2.54 -13.04 -10.95
C GLY A 141 3.00 -11.57 -10.97
N ASN A 142 3.66 -11.14 -12.04
CA ASN A 142 3.87 -9.73 -12.36
C ASN A 142 2.83 -9.28 -13.38
N VAL A 143 2.93 -8.01 -13.77
CA VAL A 143 1.97 -7.39 -14.68
C VAL A 143 2.67 -6.59 -15.75
N LYS A 144 1.95 -6.35 -16.84
CA LYS A 144 2.27 -5.38 -17.89
C LYS A 144 1.10 -4.42 -18.07
N GLY A 145 1.41 -3.19 -18.51
CA GLY A 145 0.38 -2.22 -18.90
C GLY A 145 -0.43 -2.71 -20.10
N THR A 146 -1.73 -2.42 -20.11
CA THR A 146 -2.61 -2.74 -21.24
C THR A 146 -2.74 -1.58 -22.23
N GLY A 147 -2.29 -0.37 -21.86
CA GLY A 147 -2.55 0.86 -22.60
C GLY A 147 -3.96 1.44 -22.40
N GLU A 148 -4.79 0.85 -21.54
CA GLU A 148 -6.10 1.38 -21.18
C GLU A 148 -5.99 2.28 -19.96
N TYR A 149 -6.47 3.52 -20.07
CA TYR A 149 -6.35 4.53 -19.01
C TYR A 149 -7.69 4.88 -18.42
N LYS A 150 -7.71 5.15 -17.12
CA LYS A 150 -8.88 5.59 -16.37
C LYS A 150 -8.53 6.79 -15.49
N ASP A 151 -9.37 7.81 -15.55
CA ASP A 151 -9.27 8.97 -14.67
C ASP A 151 -10.26 8.82 -13.52
N TRP A 152 -9.74 8.98 -12.30
CA TRP A 152 -10.50 8.92 -11.06
C TRP A 152 -10.63 10.33 -10.50
N ASP A 153 -11.86 10.80 -10.30
CA ASP A 153 -12.14 12.08 -9.65
C ASP A 153 -11.85 11.95 -8.14
N LEU A 154 -10.84 12.67 -7.66
CA LEU A 154 -10.44 12.69 -6.26
C LEU A 154 -9.69 13.97 -5.91
N GLY A 155 -9.79 14.39 -4.64
CA GLY A 155 -9.21 15.65 -4.17
C GLY A 155 -7.85 15.54 -3.45
N ALA A 156 -7.36 14.33 -3.20
CA ALA A 156 -6.11 14.10 -2.49
C ALA A 156 -5.47 12.76 -2.86
N VAL A 157 -4.14 12.75 -3.02
CA VAL A 157 -3.36 11.53 -3.31
C VAL A 157 -2.31 11.32 -2.22
N TYR A 158 -2.29 10.12 -1.65
CA TYR A 158 -1.30 9.70 -0.66
C TYR A 158 -0.47 8.55 -1.23
N ARG A 159 0.83 8.77 -1.40
CA ARG A 159 1.74 7.74 -1.93
C ARG A 159 2.20 6.79 -0.82
N ALA A 160 1.76 5.53 -0.85
CA ALA A 160 2.12 4.49 0.11
C ALA A 160 2.83 3.30 -0.55
N VAL A 161 3.92 3.56 -1.29
CA VAL A 161 4.64 2.55 -2.10
C VAL A 161 5.96 2.06 -1.47
N GLY A 162 6.14 2.32 -0.18
CA GLY A 162 7.37 2.02 0.56
C GLY A 162 8.13 3.27 0.98
N TYR A 163 9.12 3.05 1.84
CA TYR A 163 10.05 4.08 2.27
C TYR A 163 11.37 3.94 1.50
N LEU A 164 12.24 4.93 1.62
CA LEU A 164 13.64 4.86 1.21
C LEU A 164 14.45 5.57 2.31
N SER A 165 15.58 5.00 2.72
CA SER A 165 16.44 5.67 3.68
C SER A 165 17.18 6.83 3.01
N ASP A 166 17.53 7.84 3.80
CA ASP A 166 18.38 8.94 3.35
C ASP A 166 19.86 8.57 3.54
N GLU A 167 20.69 9.06 2.63
CA GLU A 167 22.14 8.94 2.74
C GLU A 167 22.64 9.64 4.01
N LEU A 168 23.46 8.93 4.79
CA LEU A 168 24.08 9.47 6.00
C LEU A 168 25.52 9.88 5.71
N PRO A 169 25.94 11.10 6.09
CA PRO A 169 27.32 11.53 5.91
C PRO A 169 28.31 10.55 6.54
N LYS A 170 29.41 10.29 5.83
CA LYS A 170 30.52 9.40 6.26
C LYS A 170 30.19 7.91 6.27
N LEU A 171 29.06 7.49 5.70
CA LEU A 171 28.79 6.09 5.41
C LEU A 171 28.82 5.86 3.90
N PRO A 172 29.28 4.68 3.44
CA PRO A 172 29.07 4.26 2.06
C PRO A 172 27.58 4.08 1.80
N TRP A 173 27.19 4.28 0.55
CA TRP A 173 25.78 4.35 0.15
C TRP A 173 25.53 3.60 -1.14
N ASP A 174 24.52 2.73 -1.13
CA ASP A 174 23.96 2.16 -2.35
C ASP A 174 22.69 2.93 -2.72
N ALA A 175 22.77 3.76 -3.75
CA ALA A 175 21.68 4.58 -4.23
C ALA A 175 20.53 3.78 -4.86
N GLU A 176 20.78 2.56 -5.34
CA GLU A 176 19.75 1.72 -5.95
C GLU A 176 18.86 1.09 -4.87
N SER A 177 19.47 0.49 -3.85
CA SER A 177 18.73 -0.13 -2.75
C SER A 177 18.32 0.85 -1.64
N GLY A 178 18.95 2.02 -1.57
CA GLY A 178 18.79 2.98 -0.48
C GLY A 178 19.24 2.42 0.86
N THR A 179 20.36 1.67 0.87
CA THR A 179 20.91 1.04 2.06
C THR A 179 22.41 1.30 2.20
N VAL A 180 22.93 1.04 3.41
CA VAL A 180 24.37 1.05 3.68
C VAL A 180 24.92 -0.35 3.41
N PRO A 181 25.90 -0.51 2.49
CA PRO A 181 26.50 -1.80 2.18
C PRO A 181 27.11 -2.48 3.42
N ASP A 182 26.79 -3.77 3.61
CA ASP A 182 27.26 -4.53 4.77
C ASP A 182 27.59 -5.99 4.45
N GLN A 183 28.42 -6.60 5.31
CA GLN A 183 28.52 -8.05 5.46
C GLN A 183 28.36 -8.43 6.93
N GLY A 184 27.30 -9.19 7.24
CA GLY A 184 26.99 -9.60 8.61
C GLY A 184 26.67 -8.45 9.56
N GLY A 185 26.29 -7.28 9.03
CA GLY A 185 26.00 -6.04 9.73
C GLY A 185 27.21 -5.10 9.84
N ARG A 186 28.40 -5.51 9.39
CA ARG A 186 29.60 -4.66 9.35
C ARG A 186 29.63 -3.86 8.07
N VAL A 187 29.75 -2.54 8.17
CA VAL A 187 29.77 -1.65 7.02
C VAL A 187 30.99 -1.93 6.14
N ILE A 188 30.79 -1.93 4.82
CA ILE A 188 31.83 -2.14 3.81
C ILE A 188 31.97 -0.88 2.96
N GLU A 189 33.20 -0.38 2.82
CA GLU A 189 33.54 0.72 1.92
C GLU A 189 33.57 0.27 0.45
N GLU A 190 33.62 1.20 -0.50
CA GLU A 190 33.71 0.89 -1.95
C GLU A 190 34.92 0.01 -2.30
N THR A 191 35.97 0.05 -1.49
CA THR A 191 37.18 -0.78 -1.62
C THR A 191 36.95 -2.26 -1.28
N GLY A 192 35.82 -2.58 -0.64
CA GLY A 192 35.52 -3.90 -0.10
C GLY A 192 36.04 -4.12 1.33
N GLU A 193 36.75 -3.15 1.92
CA GLU A 193 37.22 -3.23 3.30
C GLU A 193 36.14 -2.86 4.30
N HIS A 194 36.25 -3.40 5.51
CA HIS A 194 35.33 -3.04 6.59
C HIS A 194 35.67 -1.65 7.16
N LEU A 195 34.65 -0.78 7.19
CA LEU A 195 34.76 0.48 7.92
C LEU A 195 34.91 0.19 9.42
N GLN A 196 35.96 0.74 10.03
CA GLN A 196 36.35 0.41 11.40
C GLN A 196 35.21 0.72 12.38
N SER A 197 34.91 -0.26 13.25
CA SER A 197 33.93 -0.14 14.34
C SER A 197 32.54 0.34 13.92
N THR A 198 32.15 0.16 12.65
CA THR A 198 30.89 0.67 12.12
C THR A 198 29.97 -0.48 11.71
N TYR A 199 28.74 -0.45 12.21
CA TYR A 199 27.74 -1.48 12.01
C TYR A 199 26.39 -0.88 11.67
N VAL A 200 25.59 -1.61 10.89
CA VAL A 200 24.21 -1.26 10.53
C VAL A 200 23.25 -2.40 10.84
N THR A 201 22.02 -2.04 11.21
CA THR A 201 20.92 -2.96 11.50
C THR A 201 19.58 -2.32 11.07
N GLY A 202 18.49 -3.08 11.06
CA GLY A 202 17.17 -2.52 10.72
C GLY A 202 16.98 -2.23 9.23
N TRP A 203 16.19 -1.20 8.91
CA TRP A 203 15.80 -0.86 7.53
C TRP A 203 16.94 -0.26 6.70
N ILE A 204 17.81 0.55 7.30
CA ILE A 204 18.98 1.12 6.60
C ILE A 204 19.96 0.04 6.10
N ARG A 205 19.81 -1.19 6.60
CA ARG A 205 20.57 -2.38 6.18
C ARG A 205 19.81 -3.24 5.17
N ARG A 206 18.53 -3.54 5.42
CA ARG A 206 17.77 -4.57 4.70
C ARG A 206 16.72 -4.01 3.72
N GLY A 207 16.63 -2.69 3.62
CA GLY A 207 15.50 -2.00 3.03
C GLY A 207 14.28 -1.97 3.97
N PRO A 208 13.27 -1.15 3.64
CA PRO A 208 12.10 -0.93 4.50
C PRO A 208 11.03 -2.00 4.31
N VAL A 209 11.44 -3.26 4.51
CA VAL A 209 10.55 -4.41 4.56
C VAL A 209 10.64 -4.99 5.97
N GLY A 210 9.57 -4.85 6.74
CA GLY A 210 9.52 -5.26 8.14
C GLY A 210 8.11 -5.63 8.58
N LEU A 211 8.02 -6.84 9.12
CA LEU A 211 6.85 -7.68 9.44
C LEU A 211 6.09 -8.23 8.22
#